data_AF-A0A0M2K5J6-F1
#
_entry.id   AF-A0A0M2K5J6-F1
#
_cell.length_a   1.000
_cell.length_b   1.000
_cell.length_c   1.000
_cell.angle_alpha   90.00
_cell.angle_beta   90.00
_cell.angle_gamma   90.00
#
_symmetry.space_group_name_H-M   'P 1'
#
loop_
_entity.id
_entity.type
_entity.pdbx_description
1 polymer ?
#
loop_
_entity_poly.entity_id
_entity_poly.type
_entity_poly.pdbx_seq_one_letter_code
_entity_poly.pdbx_strand_id
1 'polypeptide(L)'
;MPSAKPLSPFAELARRWAYVYFNRAPSASPETGPQTGDNKQIVIDMNGQSNNGYDVTYTVTSGPRYGTLIAGDEPGTYTYIVDPALVRPGMQDSFVITLDNGAQAVRPGLAGVLQKQRHDRAVEKGFAQADTVEQLVTIRVLGDGVFGDVDEGSKYWVSQSFSNCALQASASAIGIATKTTPPTEAEMVYLAKTTGSVYRPGSMIFLDENIDEGAATQDLPTLMEQYFNVTATYSTGATVDENGDTVLPTTLDAQRQLRDLEAALAQGKSAVVIYSTNIVWTAVAGSAPEGQDGYFTLDHAAVVTEVDLANGVVYVNDSSMTDDDGQLIGRGKKLPIGVFLSGWQASNYDMVIVAARTPSVEV
;
A
#
# COMPACT_ATOMS: atom_id res chain seq x y z
N MET A 1 5.68 11.36 -41.31
CA MET A 1 4.79 12.47 -40.88
C MET A 1 4.99 13.66 -41.81
N PRO A 2 3.95 14.29 -42.37
CA PRO A 2 4.15 15.55 -43.06
C PRO A 2 4.57 16.60 -42.02
N SER A 3 5.78 17.15 -42.18
CA SER A 3 6.30 18.24 -41.37
C SER A 3 5.27 19.38 -41.35
N ALA A 4 4.78 19.74 -40.16
CA ALA A 4 3.88 20.88 -40.00
C ALA A 4 4.56 22.13 -40.56
N LYS A 5 3.91 22.82 -41.50
CA LYS A 5 4.45 24.06 -42.07
C LYS A 5 4.69 25.07 -40.93
N PRO A 6 5.86 25.73 -40.89
CA PRO A 6 6.14 26.73 -39.86
C PRO A 6 5.11 27.85 -39.91
N LEU A 7 4.63 28.28 -38.73
CA LEU A 7 3.70 29.39 -38.60
C LEU A 7 4.33 30.70 -39.09
N SER A 8 3.49 31.62 -39.59
CA SER A 8 3.95 32.98 -39.89
C SER A 8 4.37 33.70 -38.59
N PRO A 9 5.30 34.66 -38.65
CA PRO A 9 5.75 35.40 -37.46
C PRO A 9 4.62 36.08 -36.68
N PHE A 10 3.56 36.52 -37.38
CA PHE A 10 2.38 37.11 -36.76
C PHE A 10 1.51 36.07 -36.04
N ALA A 11 1.33 34.88 -36.64
CA ALA A 11 0.60 33.79 -36.01
C ALA A 11 1.33 33.27 -34.76
N GLU A 12 2.66 33.21 -34.80
CA GLU A 12 3.48 32.84 -33.64
C GLU A 12 3.39 33.88 -32.51
N LEU A 13 3.39 35.17 -32.85
CA LEU A 13 3.19 36.24 -31.86
C LEU A 13 1.80 36.19 -31.22
N ALA A 14 0.76 35.98 -32.04
CA ALA A 14 -0.63 35.86 -31.56
C ALA A 14 -0.81 34.64 -30.65
N ARG A 15 -0.25 33.48 -31.03
CA ARG A 15 -0.26 32.25 -30.23
C ARG A 15 0.41 32.43 -28.87
N ARG A 16 1.54 33.14 -28.83
CA ARG A 16 2.23 33.45 -27.56
C ARG A 16 1.44 34.41 -26.67
N TRP A 17 0.77 35.39 -27.27
CA TRP A 17 -0.14 36.26 -26.54
C TRP A 17 -1.32 35.49 -25.96
N ALA A 18 -1.90 34.58 -26.75
CA ALA A 18 -2.95 33.68 -26.29
C ALA A 18 -2.49 32.79 -25.15
N TYR A 19 -1.27 32.22 -25.21
CA TYR A 19 -0.71 31.46 -24.09
C TYR A 19 -0.56 32.27 -22.80
N VAL A 20 -0.13 33.53 -22.87
CA VAL A 20 0.05 34.32 -21.63
C VAL A 20 -1.28 34.69 -20.98
N TYR A 21 -2.30 35.04 -21.76
CA TYR A 21 -3.52 35.66 -21.21
C TYR A 21 -4.80 34.85 -21.37
N PHE A 22 -4.79 33.82 -22.21
CA PHE A 22 -5.97 33.04 -22.58
C PHE A 22 -5.65 31.54 -22.69
N ASN A 23 -4.63 31.06 -21.94
CA ASN A 23 -4.27 29.66 -21.95
C ASN A 23 -5.46 28.79 -21.56
N ARG A 24 -5.57 27.63 -22.19
CA ARG A 24 -6.48 26.57 -21.77
C ARG A 24 -5.66 25.35 -21.43
N ALA A 25 -5.92 24.79 -20.25
CA ALA A 25 -5.23 23.61 -19.75
C ALA A 25 -5.44 22.44 -20.72
N PRO A 26 -4.48 21.50 -20.82
CA PRO A 26 -4.68 20.30 -21.61
C PRO A 26 -5.82 19.47 -21.00
N SER A 27 -6.37 18.56 -21.80
CA SER A 27 -7.40 17.60 -21.35
C SER A 27 -6.98 16.18 -21.72
N ALA A 28 -7.34 15.20 -20.89
CA ALA A 28 -7.09 13.78 -21.14
C ALA A 28 -8.41 13.01 -21.16
N SER A 29 -8.45 11.92 -21.93
CA SER A 29 -9.53 10.93 -21.87
C SER A 29 -8.92 9.53 -21.94
N PRO A 30 -8.29 9.06 -20.86
CA PRO A 30 -7.52 7.83 -20.90
C PRO A 30 -8.38 6.63 -21.32
N GLU A 31 -7.89 5.86 -22.29
CA GLU A 31 -8.48 4.60 -22.72
C GLU A 31 -7.53 3.45 -22.37
N THR A 32 -8.11 2.32 -22.00
CA THR A 32 -7.36 1.11 -21.63
C THR A 32 -7.72 -0.02 -22.58
N GLY A 33 -6.69 -0.68 -23.11
CA GLY A 33 -6.82 -1.84 -23.96
C GLY A 33 -7.16 -3.11 -23.18
N PRO A 34 -7.34 -4.25 -23.88
CA PRO A 34 -7.56 -5.53 -23.24
C PRO A 34 -6.31 -6.00 -22.47
N GLN A 35 -6.53 -6.88 -21.48
CA GLN A 35 -5.45 -7.61 -20.81
C GLN A 35 -4.94 -8.73 -21.69
N THR A 36 -3.65 -8.69 -22.06
CA THR A 36 -3.06 -9.61 -23.04
C THR A 36 -1.83 -10.34 -22.53
N GLY A 37 -1.65 -11.57 -23.02
CA GLY A 37 -0.53 -12.44 -22.66
C GLY A 37 -0.54 -12.92 -21.19
N ASP A 38 0.47 -13.70 -20.84
CA ASP A 38 0.57 -14.33 -19.51
C ASP A 38 0.76 -13.30 -18.39
N ASN A 39 1.35 -12.14 -18.69
CA ASN A 39 1.57 -11.06 -17.71
C ASN A 39 0.42 -10.04 -17.66
N LYS A 40 -0.71 -10.31 -18.34
CA LYS A 40 -1.89 -9.41 -18.39
C LYS A 40 -1.53 -7.97 -18.69
N GLN A 41 -0.71 -7.75 -19.72
CA GLN A 41 -0.28 -6.42 -20.14
C GLN A 41 -1.48 -5.59 -20.59
N ILE A 42 -1.52 -4.33 -20.19
CA ILE A 42 -2.59 -3.38 -20.53
C ILE A 42 -1.96 -2.17 -21.20
N VAL A 43 -2.30 -1.95 -22.47
CA VAL A 43 -1.93 -0.73 -23.20
C VAL A 43 -2.88 0.39 -22.80
N ILE A 44 -2.34 1.58 -22.61
CA ILE A 44 -3.05 2.76 -22.13
C ILE A 44 -2.73 3.89 -23.08
N ASP A 45 -3.76 4.55 -23.58
CA ASP A 45 -3.64 5.78 -24.36
C ASP A 45 -4.26 6.92 -23.56
N MET A 46 -3.49 7.95 -23.25
CA MET A 46 -3.98 9.10 -22.49
C MET A 46 -4.95 9.98 -23.29
N ASN A 47 -4.97 9.85 -24.63
CA ASN A 47 -5.77 10.67 -25.53
C ASN A 47 -5.68 12.17 -25.19
N GLY A 48 -4.47 12.65 -24.91
CA GLY A 48 -4.24 14.02 -24.49
C GLY A 48 -4.50 15.01 -25.62
N GLN A 49 -5.29 16.04 -25.34
CA GLN A 49 -5.59 17.13 -26.26
C GLN A 49 -4.98 18.43 -25.76
N SER A 50 -4.24 19.07 -26.65
CA SER A 50 -3.83 20.45 -26.44
C SER A 50 -5.00 21.39 -26.65
N ASN A 51 -5.19 22.33 -25.73
CA ASN A 51 -6.22 23.37 -25.84
C ASN A 51 -5.64 24.77 -26.07
N ASN A 52 -4.31 24.88 -26.29
CA ASN A 52 -3.61 26.16 -26.48
C ASN A 52 -2.73 26.20 -27.75
N GLY A 53 -2.74 25.12 -28.54
CA GLY A 53 -2.00 24.99 -29.79
C GLY A 53 -0.54 24.52 -29.66
N TYR A 54 -0.03 24.29 -28.44
CA TYR A 54 1.26 23.64 -28.17
C TYR A 54 1.10 22.16 -27.90
N ASP A 55 2.04 21.33 -28.35
CA ASP A 55 1.92 19.88 -28.15
C ASP A 55 1.90 19.53 -26.67
N VAL A 56 1.19 18.46 -26.33
CA VAL A 56 1.13 17.93 -24.97
C VAL A 56 2.36 17.08 -24.71
N THR A 57 2.98 17.30 -23.56
CA THR A 57 4.00 16.41 -22.99
C THR A 57 3.42 15.70 -21.77
N TYR A 58 3.97 14.53 -21.43
CA TYR A 58 3.44 13.66 -20.38
C TYR A 58 4.55 13.28 -19.41
N THR A 59 4.28 13.43 -18.11
CA THR A 59 5.20 13.06 -17.05
C THR A 59 4.48 12.16 -16.05
N VAL A 60 5.04 10.99 -15.74
CA VAL A 60 4.54 10.15 -14.63
C VAL A 60 4.99 10.81 -13.34
N THR A 61 4.07 11.46 -12.62
CA THR A 61 4.36 12.18 -11.37
C THR A 61 4.17 11.30 -10.14
N SER A 62 3.34 10.27 -10.25
CA SER A 62 3.25 9.19 -9.25
C SER A 62 3.10 7.86 -9.99
N GLY A 63 4.05 6.94 -9.81
CA GLY A 63 4.05 5.65 -10.50
C GLY A 63 3.08 4.63 -9.86
N PRO A 64 2.79 3.51 -10.56
CA PRO A 64 2.01 2.42 -10.00
C PRO A 64 2.72 1.78 -8.80
N ARG A 65 1.94 1.21 -7.87
CA ARG A 65 2.47 0.57 -6.65
C ARG A 65 2.64 -0.94 -6.79
N TYR A 66 1.85 -1.58 -7.66
CA TYR A 66 1.72 -3.04 -7.77
C TYR A 66 2.09 -3.56 -9.16
N GLY A 67 2.81 -2.75 -9.92
CA GLY A 67 3.26 -3.06 -11.26
C GLY A 67 4.26 -2.04 -11.77
N THR A 68 4.51 -2.09 -13.06
CA THR A 68 5.41 -1.18 -13.76
C THR A 68 4.68 -0.51 -14.91
N LEU A 69 5.06 0.73 -15.21
CA LEU A 69 4.53 1.49 -16.32
C LEU A 69 5.69 1.78 -17.29
N ILE A 70 5.56 1.31 -18.52
CA ILE A 70 6.56 1.48 -19.58
C ILE A 70 6.00 2.45 -20.61
N ALA A 71 6.75 3.50 -20.97
CA ALA A 71 6.35 4.42 -22.02
C ALA A 71 6.34 3.70 -23.39
N GLY A 72 5.29 3.94 -24.19
CA GLY A 72 5.21 3.44 -25.56
C GLY A 72 5.97 4.30 -26.57
N ASP A 73 5.93 3.90 -27.84
CA ASP A 73 6.61 4.60 -28.94
C ASP A 73 5.97 5.96 -29.27
N GLU A 74 4.67 6.12 -28.98
CA GLU A 74 3.93 7.36 -29.20
C GLU A 74 3.75 8.14 -27.87
N PRO A 75 3.97 9.47 -27.84
CA PRO A 75 3.76 10.28 -26.65
C PRO A 75 2.34 10.15 -26.09
N GLY A 76 2.24 9.84 -24.79
CA GLY A 76 0.94 9.63 -24.13
C GLY A 76 0.45 8.18 -24.18
N THR A 77 1.19 7.27 -24.79
CA THR A 77 0.94 5.83 -24.72
C THR A 77 1.82 5.16 -23.67
N TYR A 78 1.26 4.18 -22.95
CA TYR A 78 1.95 3.43 -21.93
C TYR A 78 1.53 1.97 -21.96
N THR A 79 2.40 1.07 -21.49
CA THR A 79 2.07 -0.32 -21.20
C THR A 79 2.22 -0.55 -19.71
N TYR A 80 1.13 -0.91 -19.05
CA TYR A 80 1.14 -1.38 -17.67
C TYR A 80 1.38 -2.88 -17.62
N ILE A 81 2.29 -3.30 -16.75
CA ILE A 81 2.60 -4.71 -16.47
C ILE A 81 2.51 -4.91 -14.96
N VAL A 82 1.58 -5.75 -14.53
CA VAL A 82 1.40 -6.08 -13.10
C VAL A 82 2.58 -6.91 -12.58
N ASP A 83 2.85 -6.83 -11.28
CA ASP A 83 3.74 -7.79 -10.60
C ASP A 83 3.31 -9.23 -10.94
N PRO A 84 4.23 -10.12 -11.36
CA PRO A 84 3.92 -11.52 -11.66
C PRO A 84 3.14 -12.24 -10.56
N ALA A 85 3.41 -11.94 -9.28
CA ALA A 85 2.71 -12.51 -8.13
C ALA A 85 1.20 -12.17 -8.13
N LEU A 86 0.84 -11.04 -8.71
CA LEU A 86 -0.51 -10.49 -8.76
C LEU A 86 -1.26 -10.85 -10.04
N VAL A 87 -0.64 -11.55 -10.99
CA VAL A 87 -1.30 -11.99 -12.24
C VAL A 87 -2.48 -12.90 -11.93
N ARG A 88 -2.32 -13.91 -11.07
CA ARG A 88 -3.38 -14.86 -10.73
C ARG A 88 -4.51 -14.21 -9.91
N PRO A 89 -4.23 -13.60 -8.74
CA PRO A 89 -5.29 -13.01 -7.92
C PRO A 89 -5.90 -11.76 -8.53
N GLY A 90 -5.19 -11.08 -9.43
CA GLY A 90 -5.59 -9.77 -9.93
C GLY A 90 -5.31 -8.68 -8.90
N MET A 91 -5.50 -7.44 -9.31
CA MET A 91 -5.21 -6.28 -8.46
C MET A 91 -5.89 -5.03 -9.02
N GLN A 92 -6.20 -4.06 -8.15
CA GLN A 92 -6.42 -2.68 -8.56
C GLN A 92 -5.18 -1.84 -8.23
N ASP A 93 -4.71 -1.09 -9.22
CA ASP A 93 -3.55 -0.20 -9.10
C ASP A 93 -3.90 1.19 -9.66
N SER A 94 -3.09 2.19 -9.34
CA SER A 94 -3.31 3.55 -9.82
C SER A 94 -2.02 4.34 -9.89
N PHE A 95 -1.96 5.28 -10.82
CA PHE A 95 -0.82 6.17 -11.01
C PHE A 95 -1.30 7.52 -11.56
N VAL A 96 -0.47 8.54 -11.44
CA VAL A 96 -0.77 9.90 -11.89
C VAL A 96 0.16 10.29 -13.02
N ILE A 97 -0.44 10.73 -14.13
CA ILE A 97 0.26 11.33 -15.26
C ILE A 97 -0.12 12.80 -15.32
N THR A 98 0.87 13.67 -15.31
CA THR A 98 0.70 15.10 -15.57
C THR A 98 0.87 15.37 -17.05
N LEU A 99 -0.17 15.94 -17.65
CA LEU A 99 -0.14 16.48 -19.01
C LEU A 99 0.30 17.94 -18.94
N ASP A 100 1.16 18.37 -19.85
CA ASP A 100 1.69 19.74 -19.91
C ASP A 100 1.63 20.26 -21.35
N ASN A 101 0.90 21.35 -21.59
CA ASN A 101 0.87 22.08 -22.86
C ASN A 101 1.55 23.47 -22.80
N GLY A 102 2.25 23.78 -21.72
CA GLY A 102 3.03 25.01 -21.54
C GLY A 102 4.53 24.82 -21.78
N ALA A 103 5.07 23.61 -21.63
CA ALA A 103 6.51 23.33 -21.73
C ALA A 103 7.16 23.89 -23.01
N GLN A 104 6.47 23.77 -24.15
CA GLN A 104 6.95 24.30 -25.44
C GLN A 104 6.66 25.80 -25.65
N ALA A 105 5.80 26.40 -24.83
CA ALA A 105 5.42 27.81 -24.91
C ALA A 105 6.40 28.73 -24.16
N VAL A 106 7.17 28.19 -23.22
CA VAL A 106 8.13 28.94 -22.39
C VAL A 106 9.31 29.43 -23.22
N ARG A 107 9.63 30.73 -23.09
CA ARG A 107 10.83 31.30 -23.72
C ARG A 107 12.09 31.06 -22.87
N PRO A 108 13.27 30.94 -23.50
CA PRO A 108 14.53 30.90 -22.76
C PRO A 108 14.89 32.27 -22.16
N GLY A 109 15.69 32.25 -21.10
CA GLY A 109 16.28 33.44 -20.47
C GLY A 109 15.27 34.39 -19.78
N LEU A 110 15.67 35.65 -19.59
CA LEU A 110 14.88 36.67 -18.88
C LEU A 110 13.49 36.92 -19.53
N ALA A 111 13.38 36.71 -20.84
CA ALA A 111 12.12 36.83 -21.56
C ALA A 111 11.10 35.76 -21.17
N GLY A 112 11.55 34.57 -20.78
CA GLY A 112 10.76 33.49 -20.20
C GLY A 112 10.30 33.80 -18.80
N VAL A 113 11.19 34.33 -17.95
CA VAL A 113 10.85 34.74 -16.58
C VAL A 113 9.70 35.75 -16.59
N LEU A 114 9.78 36.78 -17.43
CA LEU A 114 8.72 37.79 -17.55
C LEU A 114 7.44 37.26 -18.19
N GLN A 115 7.53 36.24 -19.05
CA GLN A 115 6.36 35.59 -19.63
C GLN A 115 5.63 34.78 -18.56
N LYS A 116 6.37 33.94 -17.81
CA LYS A 116 5.84 33.13 -16.72
C LYS A 116 5.17 34.00 -15.66
N GLN A 117 5.82 35.06 -15.20
CA GLN A 117 5.21 35.99 -14.22
C GLN A 117 3.89 36.60 -14.70
N ARG A 118 3.74 36.85 -16.00
CA ARG A 118 2.49 37.37 -16.56
C ARG A 118 1.43 36.30 -16.71
N HIS A 119 1.83 35.10 -17.14
CA HIS A 119 0.95 33.95 -17.23
C HIS A 119 0.43 33.55 -15.84
N ASP A 120 1.30 33.41 -14.84
CA ASP A 120 0.92 33.10 -13.45
C ASP A 120 -0.12 34.10 -12.90
N ARG A 121 0.08 35.41 -13.15
CA ARG A 121 -0.90 36.46 -12.77
C ARG A 121 -2.20 36.38 -13.57
N ALA A 122 -2.15 35.94 -14.82
CA ALA A 122 -3.35 35.75 -15.63
C ALA A 122 -4.16 34.56 -15.14
N VAL A 123 -3.49 33.48 -14.70
CA VAL A 123 -4.13 32.33 -14.04
C VAL A 123 -4.77 32.73 -12.72
N GLU A 124 -4.02 33.44 -11.86
CA GLU A 124 -4.53 33.95 -10.57
C GLU A 124 -5.79 34.81 -10.74
N LYS A 125 -5.86 35.59 -11.81
CA LYS A 125 -7.00 36.46 -12.13
C LYS A 125 -8.11 35.77 -12.94
N GLY A 126 -7.95 34.50 -13.30
CA GLY A 126 -8.93 33.72 -14.06
C GLY A 126 -9.01 34.06 -15.56
N PHE A 127 -8.03 34.78 -16.12
CA PHE A 127 -7.95 35.04 -17.55
C PHE A 127 -7.37 33.85 -18.33
N ALA A 128 -6.47 33.10 -17.71
CA ALA A 128 -5.83 31.91 -18.25
C ALA A 128 -6.05 30.70 -17.32
N GLN A 129 -5.90 29.49 -17.86
CA GLN A 129 -5.82 28.25 -17.08
C GLN A 129 -4.36 27.81 -16.92
N ALA A 130 -4.10 26.93 -15.96
CA ALA A 130 -2.77 26.35 -15.74
C ALA A 130 -2.26 25.59 -16.97
N ASP A 131 -0.95 25.47 -17.08
CA ASP A 131 -0.26 24.73 -18.15
C ASP A 131 -0.41 23.22 -18.03
N THR A 132 -0.74 22.74 -16.84
CA THR A 132 -0.75 21.33 -16.50
C THR A 132 -2.11 20.86 -15.97
N VAL A 133 -2.40 19.58 -16.20
CA VAL A 133 -3.47 18.85 -15.50
C VAL A 133 -2.92 17.51 -15.03
N GLU A 134 -3.26 17.12 -13.80
CA GLU A 134 -2.97 15.79 -13.28
C GLU A 134 -4.13 14.85 -13.61
N GLN A 135 -3.80 13.71 -14.20
CA GLN A 135 -4.75 12.66 -14.54
C GLN A 135 -4.44 11.42 -13.72
N LEU A 136 -5.35 11.07 -12.80
CA LEU A 136 -5.34 9.78 -12.12
C LEU A 136 -5.82 8.71 -13.12
N VAL A 137 -4.99 7.69 -13.33
CA VAL A 137 -5.33 6.50 -14.10
C VAL A 137 -5.47 5.33 -13.13
N THR A 138 -6.60 4.65 -13.18
CA THR A 138 -6.86 3.45 -12.36
C THR A 138 -6.90 2.24 -13.27
N ILE A 139 -6.14 1.20 -12.92
CA ILE A 139 -6.06 -0.06 -13.66
C ILE A 139 -6.60 -1.18 -12.81
N ARG A 140 -7.39 -2.05 -13.44
CA ARG A 140 -7.90 -3.28 -12.82
C ARG A 140 -7.39 -4.48 -13.59
N VAL A 141 -6.52 -5.26 -12.96
CA VAL A 141 -6.10 -6.57 -13.41
C VAL A 141 -7.12 -7.58 -12.92
N LEU A 142 -7.69 -8.37 -13.82
CA LEU A 142 -8.66 -9.40 -13.47
C LEU A 142 -7.94 -10.59 -12.84
N GLY A 143 -8.58 -11.32 -11.96
CA GLY A 143 -8.02 -12.52 -11.34
C GLY A 143 -9.06 -13.24 -10.48
N ASP A 144 -8.61 -14.25 -9.72
CA ASP A 144 -9.49 -15.03 -8.83
C ASP A 144 -9.79 -14.34 -7.49
N GLY A 145 -9.04 -13.28 -7.14
CA GLY A 145 -9.21 -12.52 -5.91
C GLY A 145 -8.73 -13.24 -4.64
N VAL A 146 -7.88 -14.26 -4.77
CA VAL A 146 -7.36 -15.05 -3.65
C VAL A 146 -5.87 -14.81 -3.45
N PHE A 147 -5.52 -14.11 -2.37
CA PHE A 147 -4.16 -13.68 -2.04
C PHE A 147 -3.65 -14.47 -0.83
N GLY A 148 -2.51 -15.15 -0.97
CA GLY A 148 -1.98 -16.04 0.07
C GLY A 148 -2.49 -17.48 -0.07
N ASP A 149 -2.31 -18.25 1.00
CA ASP A 149 -2.67 -19.68 1.08
C ASP A 149 -2.85 -20.06 2.56
N VAL A 150 -4.10 -20.32 2.95
CA VAL A 150 -4.43 -20.68 4.34
C VAL A 150 -3.85 -22.04 4.75
N ASP A 151 -3.81 -23.03 3.85
CA ASP A 151 -3.33 -24.38 4.16
C ASP A 151 -1.82 -24.35 4.43
N GLU A 152 -1.07 -23.57 3.66
CA GLU A 152 0.35 -23.33 3.87
C GLU A 152 0.60 -22.45 5.10
N GLY A 153 -0.07 -21.31 5.20
CA GLY A 153 0.13 -20.35 6.29
C GLY A 153 -0.19 -20.93 7.67
N SER A 154 -1.22 -21.78 7.76
CA SER A 154 -1.63 -22.42 9.02
C SER A 154 -0.59 -23.40 9.57
N LYS A 155 0.36 -23.88 8.76
CA LYS A 155 1.44 -24.79 9.22
C LYS A 155 2.37 -24.13 10.24
N TYR A 156 2.50 -22.81 10.17
CA TYR A 156 3.43 -22.01 10.97
C TYR A 156 2.76 -21.35 12.19
N TRP A 157 1.51 -21.70 12.49
CA TRP A 157 0.81 -21.21 13.67
C TRP A 157 1.57 -21.56 14.95
N VAL A 158 1.68 -20.59 15.85
CA VAL A 158 2.23 -20.75 17.19
C VAL A 158 1.21 -20.30 18.23
N SER A 159 1.10 -21.04 19.32
CA SER A 159 0.31 -20.68 20.49
C SER A 159 1.07 -19.71 21.39
N GLN A 160 0.36 -18.89 22.15
CA GLN A 160 0.96 -18.08 23.22
C GLN A 160 0.61 -18.63 24.62
N SER A 161 1.48 -18.32 25.58
CA SER A 161 1.27 -18.64 27.00
C SER A 161 1.21 -17.40 27.91
N PHE A 162 1.60 -16.22 27.39
CA PHE A 162 1.70 -14.95 28.15
C PHE A 162 1.07 -13.78 27.37
N SER A 163 1.12 -12.56 27.91
CA SER A 163 0.72 -11.32 27.21
C SER A 163 1.75 -10.91 26.13
N ASN A 164 2.06 -11.82 25.21
CA ASN A 164 3.13 -11.69 24.22
C ASN A 164 2.68 -12.02 22.78
N CYS A 165 1.39 -11.80 22.47
CA CYS A 165 0.79 -12.07 21.16
C CYS A 165 1.62 -11.54 19.99
N ALA A 166 2.17 -10.33 20.10
CA ALA A 166 3.03 -9.73 19.08
C ALA A 166 4.32 -10.54 18.80
N LEU A 167 4.89 -11.19 19.82
CA LEU A 167 6.06 -12.06 19.68
C LEU A 167 5.71 -13.38 18.99
N GLN A 168 4.55 -13.98 19.34
CA GLN A 168 4.09 -15.21 18.70
C GLN A 168 3.64 -14.95 17.25
N ALA A 169 2.94 -13.86 16.99
CA ALA A 169 2.62 -13.43 15.64
C ALA A 169 3.89 -13.21 14.80
N SER A 170 4.93 -12.60 15.39
CA SER A 170 6.24 -12.46 14.73
C SER A 170 6.89 -13.82 14.43
N ALA A 171 6.85 -14.78 15.36
CA ALA A 171 7.37 -16.13 15.14
C ALA A 171 6.65 -16.84 13.97
N SER A 172 5.31 -16.81 13.98
CA SER A 172 4.50 -17.36 12.88
C SER A 172 4.83 -16.66 11.56
N ALA A 173 4.92 -15.32 11.54
CA ALA A 173 5.23 -14.54 10.35
C ALA A 173 6.63 -14.86 9.79
N ILE A 174 7.65 -15.01 10.66
CA ILE A 174 9.00 -15.47 10.27
C ILE A 174 8.88 -16.83 9.58
N GLY A 175 8.23 -17.81 10.21
CA GLY A 175 8.08 -19.15 9.64
C GLY A 175 7.40 -19.16 8.27
N ILE A 176 6.32 -18.39 8.10
CA ILE A 176 5.63 -18.25 6.80
C ILE A 176 6.55 -17.63 5.74
N ALA A 177 7.29 -16.58 6.10
CA ALA A 177 8.13 -15.84 5.16
C ALA A 177 9.37 -16.64 4.73
N THR A 178 10.02 -17.34 5.66
CA THR A 178 11.23 -18.14 5.41
C THR A 178 10.95 -19.59 5.01
N LYS A 179 9.70 -20.04 5.17
CA LYS A 179 9.29 -21.43 5.05
C LYS A 179 10.04 -22.38 5.99
N THR A 180 10.44 -21.89 7.17
CA THR A 180 11.14 -22.68 8.19
C THR A 180 10.30 -22.83 9.46
N THR A 181 10.69 -23.76 10.35
CA THR A 181 10.09 -23.86 11.68
C THR A 181 10.11 -22.49 12.37
N PRO A 182 8.97 -22.00 12.90
CA PRO A 182 8.91 -20.77 13.68
C PRO A 182 9.85 -20.83 14.90
N PRO A 183 10.47 -19.71 15.30
CA PRO A 183 11.18 -19.65 16.58
C PRO A 183 10.21 -19.95 17.73
N THR A 184 10.74 -20.50 18.82
CA THR A 184 9.92 -20.87 19.98
C THR A 184 9.51 -19.63 20.80
N GLU A 185 8.44 -19.74 21.59
CA GLU A 185 8.02 -18.67 22.50
C GLU A 185 9.16 -18.25 23.45
N ALA A 186 9.87 -19.22 24.02
CA ALA A 186 11.00 -18.95 24.92
C ALA A 186 12.16 -18.21 24.22
N GLU A 187 12.43 -18.54 22.96
CA GLU A 187 13.43 -17.85 22.15
C GLU A 187 13.01 -16.40 21.86
N MET A 188 11.78 -16.19 21.39
CA MET A 188 11.27 -14.85 21.10
C MET A 188 11.23 -13.95 22.34
N VAL A 189 10.79 -14.49 23.47
CA VAL A 189 10.80 -13.80 24.77
C VAL A 189 12.22 -13.42 25.17
N TYR A 190 13.18 -14.35 25.09
CA TYR A 190 14.57 -14.06 25.42
C TYR A 190 15.16 -12.94 24.55
N LEU A 191 14.93 -13.01 23.24
CA LEU A 191 15.40 -11.98 22.31
C LEU A 191 14.76 -10.63 22.60
N ALA A 192 13.46 -10.58 22.86
CA ALA A 192 12.75 -9.33 23.16
C ALA A 192 13.18 -8.70 24.49
N LYS A 193 13.49 -9.50 25.52
CA LYS A 193 14.03 -9.03 26.82
C LYS A 193 15.46 -8.52 26.75
N THR A 194 16.19 -8.83 25.67
CA THR A 194 17.60 -8.44 25.48
C THR A 194 17.80 -7.42 24.35
N THR A 195 16.71 -7.00 23.70
CA THR A 195 16.73 -6.03 22.60
C THR A 195 16.12 -4.72 23.06
N GLY A 196 16.82 -3.61 22.83
CA GLY A 196 16.32 -2.27 23.14
C GLY A 196 15.11 -1.90 22.26
N SER A 197 14.09 -1.32 22.88
CA SER A 197 12.90 -0.83 22.18
C SER A 197 13.21 0.45 21.40
N VAL A 198 12.76 0.49 20.14
CA VAL A 198 12.76 1.70 19.30
C VAL A 198 11.52 2.55 19.56
N TYR A 199 10.42 1.94 19.98
CA TYR A 199 9.17 2.61 20.35
C TYR A 199 9.29 3.32 21.71
N ARG A 200 9.97 2.71 22.68
CA ARG A 200 10.22 3.23 24.03
C ARG A 200 11.73 3.29 24.30
N PRO A 201 12.43 4.32 23.80
CA PRO A 201 13.87 4.46 24.00
C PRO A 201 14.27 4.37 25.48
N GLY A 202 15.25 3.52 25.79
CA GLY A 202 15.71 3.26 27.16
C GLY A 202 15.04 2.06 27.85
N SER A 203 14.05 1.43 27.22
CA SER A 203 13.44 0.16 27.64
C SER A 203 13.90 -1.00 26.75
N MET A 204 13.61 -2.23 27.19
CA MET A 204 13.64 -3.42 26.32
C MET A 204 12.28 -3.56 25.60
N ILE A 205 12.26 -4.31 24.49
CA ILE A 205 11.04 -4.59 23.70
C ILE A 205 9.99 -5.31 24.53
N PHE A 206 10.41 -6.24 25.38
CA PHE A 206 9.55 -6.97 26.31
C PHE A 206 10.20 -6.99 27.68
N LEU A 207 9.45 -6.70 28.74
CA LEU A 207 10.02 -6.55 30.08
C LEU A 207 9.97 -7.85 30.88
N ASP A 208 8.81 -8.49 30.96
CA ASP A 208 8.65 -9.76 31.65
C ASP A 208 7.33 -10.46 31.29
N GLU A 209 7.36 -11.79 31.24
CA GLU A 209 6.21 -12.66 31.01
C GLU A 209 5.15 -12.61 32.14
N ASN A 210 5.50 -12.08 33.32
CA ASN A 210 4.58 -11.97 34.46
C ASN A 210 3.94 -10.59 34.64
N ILE A 211 4.10 -9.68 33.67
CA ILE A 211 3.39 -8.40 33.65
C ILE A 211 2.46 -8.34 32.45
N ASP A 212 1.35 -7.60 32.60
CA ASP A 212 0.37 -7.44 31.54
C ASP A 212 0.78 -6.31 30.57
N GLU A 213 1.95 -6.48 29.96
CA GLU A 213 2.53 -5.53 29.02
C GLU A 213 3.22 -6.25 27.86
N GLY A 214 2.59 -6.18 26.68
CA GLY A 214 3.12 -6.76 25.45
C GLY A 214 4.18 -5.92 24.74
N ALA A 215 4.78 -6.50 23.71
CA ALA A 215 5.69 -5.79 22.82
C ALA A 215 4.93 -4.85 21.88
N ALA A 216 5.47 -3.65 21.63
CA ALA A 216 4.88 -2.70 20.68
C ALA A 216 5.10 -3.16 19.24
N THR A 217 4.11 -2.98 18.37
CA THR A 217 4.18 -3.41 16.96
C THR A 217 5.35 -2.76 16.21
N GLN A 218 5.69 -1.52 16.56
CA GLN A 218 6.80 -0.76 15.98
C GLN A 218 8.17 -1.35 16.31
N ASP A 219 8.29 -2.16 17.36
CA ASP A 219 9.52 -2.83 17.76
C ASP A 219 9.76 -4.15 17.00
N LEU A 220 8.70 -4.74 16.44
CA LEU A 220 8.77 -6.06 15.80
C LEU A 220 9.73 -6.10 14.61
N PRO A 221 9.81 -5.08 13.73
CA PRO A 221 10.81 -5.07 12.67
C PRO A 221 12.24 -5.18 13.20
N THR A 222 12.59 -4.41 14.23
CA THR A 222 13.94 -4.46 14.84
C THR A 222 14.24 -5.84 15.39
N LEU A 223 13.29 -6.43 16.14
CA LEU A 223 13.46 -7.78 16.68
C LEU A 223 13.66 -8.82 15.56
N MET A 224 12.80 -8.82 14.54
CA MET A 224 12.84 -9.83 13.49
C MET A 224 14.09 -9.70 12.62
N GLU A 225 14.44 -8.49 12.20
CA GLU A 225 15.56 -8.24 11.30
C GLU A 225 16.95 -8.45 11.91
N GLN A 226 17.06 -8.29 13.23
CA GLN A 226 18.33 -8.43 13.96
C GLN A 226 18.71 -9.90 14.14
N TYR A 227 17.74 -10.79 14.31
CA TYR A 227 18.00 -12.19 14.69
C TYR A 227 17.60 -13.22 13.63
N PHE A 228 16.75 -12.85 12.67
CA PHE A 228 16.26 -13.77 11.65
C PHE A 228 16.59 -13.26 10.25
N ASN A 229 16.66 -14.17 9.28
CA ASN A 229 16.99 -13.85 7.89
C ASN A 229 15.76 -13.30 7.14
N VAL A 230 15.19 -12.21 7.65
CA VAL A 230 13.99 -11.55 7.13
C VAL A 230 14.19 -10.04 7.04
N THR A 231 13.40 -9.40 6.19
CA THR A 231 13.12 -7.97 6.23
C THR A 231 11.71 -7.77 6.77
N ALA A 232 11.49 -6.73 7.55
CA ALA A 232 10.20 -6.42 8.13
C ALA A 232 9.91 -4.92 8.02
N THR A 233 8.69 -4.57 7.63
CA THR A 233 8.30 -3.17 7.45
C THR A 233 6.99 -2.90 8.15
N TYR A 234 7.04 -2.02 9.15
CA TYR A 234 5.87 -1.49 9.84
C TYR A 234 5.16 -0.44 8.97
N SER A 235 3.84 -0.45 9.00
CA SER A 235 2.97 0.53 8.37
C SER A 235 1.68 0.71 9.18
N THR A 236 1.05 1.86 9.04
CA THR A 236 -0.27 2.15 9.60
C THR A 236 -1.05 3.00 8.60
N GLY A 237 -2.38 2.87 8.62
CA GLY A 237 -3.29 3.75 7.91
C GLY A 237 -3.53 5.09 8.62
N ALA A 238 -2.96 5.30 9.80
CA ALA A 238 -2.99 6.59 10.49
C ALA A 238 -2.23 7.65 9.68
N THR A 239 -2.84 8.82 9.52
CA THR A 239 -2.19 10.01 8.96
C THR A 239 -2.05 11.08 10.04
N VAL A 240 -1.10 12.00 9.88
CA VAL A 240 -1.00 13.19 10.73
C VAL A 240 -1.53 14.42 10.00
N ASP A 241 -2.23 15.29 10.71
CA ASP A 241 -2.65 16.58 10.17
C ASP A 241 -1.48 17.59 10.13
N GLU A 242 -1.73 18.81 9.67
CA GLU A 242 -0.73 19.89 9.62
C GLU A 242 -0.16 20.27 10.99
N ASN A 243 -0.87 19.94 12.09
CA ASN A 243 -0.46 20.19 13.47
C ASN A 243 0.34 19.03 14.07
N GLY A 244 0.42 17.90 13.36
CA GLY A 244 1.08 16.67 13.83
C GLY A 244 0.15 15.75 14.63
N ASP A 245 -1.15 16.03 14.69
CA ASP A 245 -2.12 15.20 15.39
C ASP A 245 -2.53 14.01 14.53
N THR A 246 -2.68 12.84 15.16
CA THR A 246 -3.13 11.62 14.46
C THR A 246 -4.60 11.75 14.08
N VAL A 247 -4.89 11.57 12.80
CA VAL A 247 -6.22 11.58 12.20
C VAL A 247 -6.70 10.15 12.01
N LEU A 248 -7.98 9.91 12.31
CA LEU A 248 -8.61 8.61 12.09
C LEU A 248 -8.56 8.22 10.60
N PRO A 249 -8.17 6.97 10.28
CA PRO A 249 -8.10 6.50 8.90
C PRO A 249 -9.44 6.59 8.18
N THR A 250 -9.38 7.02 6.92
CA THR A 250 -10.53 7.06 6.02
C THR A 250 -10.79 5.69 5.37
N THR A 251 -11.91 5.57 4.65
CA THR A 251 -12.16 4.39 3.80
C THR A 251 -11.10 4.23 2.71
N LEU A 252 -10.49 5.31 2.23
CA LEU A 252 -9.40 5.24 1.25
C LEU A 252 -8.14 4.64 1.87
N ASP A 253 -7.83 4.98 3.11
CA ASP A 253 -6.69 4.41 3.85
C ASP A 253 -6.91 2.92 4.11
N ALA A 254 -8.13 2.52 4.49
CA ALA A 254 -8.51 1.13 4.64
C ALA A 254 -8.28 0.33 3.36
N GLN A 255 -8.76 0.85 2.23
CA GLN A 255 -8.58 0.23 0.92
C GLN A 255 -7.10 0.15 0.53
N ARG A 256 -6.30 1.18 0.84
CA ARG A 256 -4.87 1.17 0.55
C ARG A 256 -4.13 0.11 1.38
N GLN A 257 -4.37 0.07 2.69
CA GLN A 257 -3.74 -0.90 3.59
C GLN A 257 -4.14 -2.34 3.25
N LEU A 258 -5.42 -2.58 2.92
CA LEU A 258 -5.89 -3.88 2.45
C LEU A 258 -5.18 -4.30 1.14
N ARG A 259 -5.02 -3.38 0.19
CA ARG A 259 -4.28 -3.67 -1.06
C ARG A 259 -2.79 -3.98 -0.81
N ASP A 260 -2.17 -3.29 0.14
CA ASP A 260 -0.78 -3.56 0.55
C ASP A 260 -0.65 -4.96 1.18
N LEU A 261 -1.63 -5.35 2.01
CA LEU A 261 -1.74 -6.70 2.58
C LEU A 261 -1.93 -7.76 1.49
N GLU A 262 -2.90 -7.57 0.59
CA GLU A 262 -3.17 -8.45 -0.56
C GLU A 262 -1.91 -8.68 -1.41
N ALA A 263 -1.21 -7.60 -1.77
CA ALA A 263 0.02 -7.67 -2.55
C ALA A 263 1.13 -8.41 -1.81
N ALA A 264 1.30 -8.18 -0.50
CA ALA A 264 2.28 -8.89 0.30
C ALA A 264 2.02 -10.40 0.32
N LEU A 265 0.77 -10.81 0.56
CA LEU A 265 0.37 -12.23 0.59
C LEU A 265 0.57 -12.90 -0.77
N ALA A 266 0.19 -12.24 -1.87
CA ALA A 266 0.45 -12.76 -3.22
C ALA A 266 1.94 -12.94 -3.52
N GLN A 267 2.78 -12.04 -3.02
CA GLN A 267 4.25 -12.12 -3.13
C GLN A 267 4.87 -13.18 -2.21
N GLY A 268 4.08 -13.97 -1.49
CA GLY A 268 4.55 -14.99 -0.56
C GLY A 268 5.15 -14.43 0.74
N LYS A 269 4.93 -13.14 1.01
CA LYS A 269 5.27 -12.50 2.29
C LYS A 269 4.19 -12.84 3.32
N SER A 270 4.50 -12.58 4.59
CA SER A 270 3.53 -12.68 5.69
C SER A 270 3.22 -11.30 6.25
N ALA A 271 2.08 -11.18 6.94
CA ALA A 271 1.66 -9.92 7.53
C ALA A 271 1.15 -10.14 8.96
N VAL A 272 1.79 -9.50 9.93
CA VAL A 272 1.28 -9.34 11.29
C VAL A 272 0.36 -8.13 11.29
N VAL A 273 -0.82 -8.25 11.90
CA VAL A 273 -1.79 -7.17 12.06
C VAL A 273 -2.23 -7.08 13.50
N ILE A 274 -2.63 -5.88 13.94
CA ILE A 274 -3.23 -5.66 15.25
C ILE A 274 -4.73 -5.46 15.10
N TYR A 275 -5.56 -6.23 15.79
CA TYR A 275 -7.01 -6.03 15.80
C TYR A 275 -7.60 -6.11 17.20
N SER A 276 -8.84 -5.65 17.34
CA SER A 276 -9.61 -5.82 18.57
C SER A 276 -10.25 -7.22 18.65
N THR A 277 -9.90 -8.01 19.67
CA THR A 277 -10.52 -9.34 19.90
C THR A 277 -12.03 -9.23 20.16
N ASN A 278 -12.46 -8.15 20.84
CA ASN A 278 -13.86 -7.84 21.14
C ASN A 278 -14.73 -7.66 19.87
N ILE A 279 -14.12 -7.37 18.72
CA ILE A 279 -14.80 -7.36 17.43
C ILE A 279 -14.58 -8.69 16.72
N VAL A 280 -13.31 -9.10 16.56
CA VAL A 280 -12.94 -10.21 15.67
C VAL A 280 -13.47 -11.55 16.15
N TRP A 281 -13.34 -11.85 17.44
CA TRP A 281 -13.72 -13.16 17.97
C TRP A 281 -15.23 -13.35 17.95
N THR A 282 -16.03 -12.29 17.97
CA THR A 282 -17.51 -12.41 17.87
C THR A 282 -18.00 -13.08 16.58
N ALA A 283 -17.18 -13.10 15.52
CA ALA A 283 -17.50 -13.75 14.26
C ALA A 283 -17.06 -15.22 14.18
N VAL A 284 -16.33 -15.72 15.17
CA VAL A 284 -15.89 -17.12 15.23
C VAL A 284 -16.86 -17.89 16.13
N ALA A 285 -17.60 -18.83 15.52
CA ALA A 285 -18.54 -19.65 16.27
C ALA A 285 -17.80 -20.46 17.35
N GLY A 286 -18.26 -20.32 18.60
CA GLY A 286 -17.72 -21.04 19.75
C GLY A 286 -16.41 -20.46 20.31
N SER A 287 -15.93 -19.30 19.86
CA SER A 287 -14.83 -18.61 20.55
C SER A 287 -15.32 -17.80 21.74
N ALA A 288 -14.51 -17.71 22.79
CA ALA A 288 -14.80 -16.94 23.99
C ALA A 288 -13.99 -15.62 24.00
N PRO A 289 -14.60 -14.45 23.71
CA PRO A 289 -13.89 -13.16 23.74
C PRO A 289 -13.28 -12.89 25.12
N GLU A 290 -12.09 -12.30 25.18
CA GLU A 290 -11.31 -12.11 26.43
C GLU A 290 -11.95 -11.17 27.48
N GLY A 291 -13.15 -10.64 27.24
CA GLY A 291 -13.92 -9.91 28.27
C GLY A 291 -13.29 -8.57 28.68
N GLN A 292 -12.54 -7.93 27.79
CA GLN A 292 -11.89 -6.63 28.02
C GLN A 292 -12.88 -5.46 27.94
N ASP A 293 -12.60 -4.37 28.67
CA ASP A 293 -13.44 -3.17 28.77
C ASP A 293 -13.46 -2.37 27.45
N GLY A 294 -14.35 -2.76 26.53
CA GLY A 294 -14.80 -1.94 25.40
C GLY A 294 -14.43 -2.45 24.00
N TYR A 295 -15.31 -2.22 23.04
CA TYR A 295 -15.19 -2.69 21.65
C TYR A 295 -13.99 -2.13 20.85
N PHE A 296 -13.23 -1.18 21.40
CA PHE A 296 -12.10 -0.53 20.73
C PHE A 296 -10.76 -0.73 21.46
N THR A 297 -10.69 -1.66 22.42
CA THR A 297 -9.41 -2.02 23.04
C THR A 297 -8.50 -2.66 22.00
N LEU A 298 -7.31 -2.09 21.89
CA LEU A 298 -6.20 -2.60 21.09
C LEU A 298 -5.47 -3.65 21.90
N ASP A 299 -5.75 -4.92 21.61
CA ASP A 299 -5.31 -5.99 22.50
C ASP A 299 -4.54 -7.09 21.80
N HIS A 300 -4.63 -7.25 20.47
CA HIS A 300 -4.14 -8.49 19.90
C HIS A 300 -3.48 -8.45 18.53
N ALA A 301 -2.38 -9.21 18.43
CA ALA A 301 -1.65 -9.43 17.20
C ALA A 301 -1.98 -10.79 16.60
N ALA A 302 -2.23 -10.83 15.29
CA ALA A 302 -2.45 -12.05 14.53
C ALA A 302 -1.72 -12.00 13.20
N VAL A 303 -1.59 -13.15 12.54
CA VAL A 303 -0.95 -13.25 11.22
C VAL A 303 -2.00 -13.57 10.17
N VAL A 304 -2.14 -12.70 9.16
CA VAL A 304 -3.02 -13.00 8.03
C VAL A 304 -2.34 -14.03 7.12
N THR A 305 -3.07 -15.10 6.78
CA THR A 305 -2.57 -16.19 5.93
C THR A 305 -3.17 -16.16 4.54
N GLU A 306 -4.40 -15.69 4.40
CA GLU A 306 -5.10 -15.57 3.12
C GLU A 306 -6.18 -14.48 3.15
N VAL A 307 -6.32 -13.75 2.05
CA VAL A 307 -7.47 -12.88 1.76
C VAL A 307 -8.18 -13.44 0.53
N ASP A 308 -9.45 -13.82 0.69
CA ASP A 308 -10.29 -14.34 -0.38
C ASP A 308 -11.45 -13.36 -0.63
N LEU A 309 -11.24 -12.48 -1.59
CA LEU A 309 -12.22 -11.46 -1.98
C LEU A 309 -13.43 -12.07 -2.69
N ALA A 310 -13.28 -13.23 -3.34
CA ALA A 310 -14.37 -13.89 -4.04
C ALA A 310 -15.42 -14.41 -3.05
N ASN A 311 -14.97 -14.92 -1.89
CA ASN A 311 -15.83 -15.39 -0.82
C ASN A 311 -16.00 -14.38 0.33
N GLY A 312 -15.34 -13.22 0.25
CA GLY A 312 -15.46 -12.13 1.22
C GLY A 312 -14.90 -12.46 2.60
N VAL A 313 -13.80 -13.22 2.65
CA VAL A 313 -13.25 -13.76 3.90
C VAL A 313 -11.74 -13.53 4.01
N VAL A 314 -11.24 -13.49 5.24
CA VAL A 314 -9.83 -13.42 5.60
C VAL A 314 -9.52 -14.58 6.54
N TYR A 315 -8.38 -15.23 6.36
CA TYR A 315 -7.90 -16.28 7.24
C TYR A 315 -6.73 -15.79 8.07
N VAL A 316 -6.73 -16.11 9.36
CA VAL A 316 -5.71 -15.67 10.31
C VAL A 316 -5.18 -16.81 11.18
N ASN A 317 -3.93 -16.69 11.56
CA ASN A 317 -3.33 -17.40 12.69
C ASN A 317 -3.37 -16.46 13.91
N ASP A 318 -4.18 -16.80 14.90
CA ASP A 318 -4.34 -16.09 16.16
C ASP A 318 -3.76 -16.94 17.30
N SER A 319 -2.80 -16.42 18.07
CA SER A 319 -2.07 -17.21 19.07
C SER A 319 -2.79 -17.42 20.40
N SER A 320 -3.83 -16.62 20.72
CA SER A 320 -4.60 -16.72 21.98
C SER A 320 -6.06 -17.14 21.80
N MET A 321 -6.58 -17.18 20.57
CA MET A 321 -8.00 -17.50 20.37
C MET A 321 -8.35 -18.87 20.93
N THR A 322 -9.29 -18.86 21.88
CA THR A 322 -9.81 -20.03 22.59
C THR A 322 -11.29 -20.23 22.36
N ASP A 323 -11.76 -21.46 22.54
CA ASP A 323 -13.17 -21.77 22.68
C ASP A 323 -13.69 -21.56 24.12
N ASP A 324 -14.99 -21.79 24.34
CA ASP A 324 -15.63 -21.68 25.64
C ASP A 324 -15.02 -22.60 26.73
N ASP A 325 -14.32 -23.66 26.33
CA ASP A 325 -13.63 -24.60 27.21
C ASP A 325 -12.14 -24.24 27.42
N GLY A 326 -11.69 -23.11 26.87
CA GLY A 326 -10.31 -22.63 26.95
C GLY A 326 -9.33 -23.38 26.04
N GLN A 327 -9.80 -24.18 25.08
CA GLN A 327 -8.92 -24.84 24.11
C GLN A 327 -8.50 -23.86 23.02
N LEU A 328 -7.22 -23.87 22.66
CA LEU A 328 -6.71 -23.04 21.58
C LEU A 328 -7.29 -23.48 20.24
N ILE A 329 -7.92 -22.54 19.55
CA ILE A 329 -8.54 -22.75 18.25
C ILE A 329 -7.95 -21.83 17.17
N GLY A 330 -7.14 -20.82 17.49
CA GLY A 330 -6.77 -19.74 16.57
C GLY A 330 -5.99 -20.07 15.28
N ARG A 331 -5.70 -21.34 14.99
CA ARG A 331 -5.02 -21.78 13.76
C ARG A 331 -5.94 -21.66 12.54
N GLY A 332 -5.52 -20.89 11.52
CA GLY A 332 -6.19 -20.81 10.21
C GLY A 332 -7.65 -20.36 10.26
N LYS A 333 -8.00 -19.47 11.19
CA LYS A 333 -9.38 -19.08 11.45
C LYS A 333 -9.94 -18.17 10.37
N LYS A 334 -11.12 -18.55 9.90
CA LYS A 334 -11.90 -17.83 8.89
C LYS A 334 -12.68 -16.69 9.53
N LEU A 335 -12.55 -15.50 8.96
CA LEU A 335 -13.24 -14.28 9.38
C LEU A 335 -13.94 -13.64 8.18
N PRO A 336 -15.19 -13.14 8.32
CA PRO A 336 -15.77 -12.24 7.32
C PRO A 336 -14.90 -10.99 7.17
N ILE A 337 -14.60 -10.57 5.94
CA ILE A 337 -13.70 -9.44 5.68
C ILE A 337 -14.15 -8.14 6.36
N GLY A 338 -15.47 -7.91 6.45
CA GLY A 338 -16.02 -6.74 7.14
C GLY A 338 -15.72 -6.73 8.65
N VAL A 339 -15.72 -7.90 9.29
CA VAL A 339 -15.37 -8.05 10.72
C VAL A 339 -13.87 -7.84 10.91
N PHE A 340 -13.05 -8.45 10.04
CA PHE A 340 -11.60 -8.24 10.05
C PHE A 340 -11.25 -6.76 9.91
N LEU A 341 -11.79 -6.07 8.90
CA LEU A 341 -11.54 -4.65 8.66
C LEU A 341 -12.00 -3.78 9.83
N SER A 342 -13.14 -4.11 10.46
CA SER A 342 -13.64 -3.36 11.62
C SER A 342 -12.74 -3.55 12.84
N GLY A 343 -12.26 -4.77 13.08
CA GLY A 343 -11.29 -5.05 14.15
C GLY A 343 -9.92 -4.40 13.90
N TRP A 344 -9.44 -4.45 12.66
CA TRP A 344 -8.17 -3.87 12.24
C TRP A 344 -8.19 -2.34 12.21
N GLN A 345 -9.36 -1.73 11.95
CA GLN A 345 -9.54 -0.28 12.02
C GLN A 345 -9.24 0.27 13.41
N ALA A 346 -9.50 -0.50 14.48
CA ALA A 346 -9.22 -0.07 15.85
C ALA A 346 -7.74 0.34 16.01
N SER A 347 -6.81 -0.36 15.34
CA SER A 347 -5.37 -0.11 15.37
C SER A 347 -4.88 0.87 14.30
N ASN A 348 -5.81 1.55 13.65
CA ASN A 348 -5.54 2.34 12.46
C ASN A 348 -4.92 1.52 11.34
N TYR A 349 -5.33 0.25 11.17
CA TYR A 349 -4.77 -0.65 10.17
C TYR A 349 -3.25 -0.88 10.34
N ASP A 350 -2.81 -1.04 11.59
CA ASP A 350 -1.42 -1.36 11.95
C ASP A 350 -1.02 -2.72 11.38
N MET A 351 0.09 -2.76 10.64
CA MET A 351 0.59 -3.97 10.00
C MET A 351 2.11 -3.97 9.90
N VAL A 352 2.71 -5.16 10.09
CA VAL A 352 4.10 -5.45 9.76
C VAL A 352 4.15 -6.50 8.66
N ILE A 353 4.66 -6.12 7.50
CA ILE A 353 4.92 -7.06 6.39
C ILE A 353 6.31 -7.67 6.60
N VAL A 354 6.41 -8.99 6.49
CA VAL A 354 7.66 -9.75 6.68
C VAL A 354 7.97 -10.57 5.44
N ALA A 355 9.20 -10.48 4.96
CA ALA A 355 9.70 -11.23 3.80
C ALA A 355 11.04 -11.89 4.13
N ALA A 356 11.32 -13.07 3.56
CA ALA A 356 12.66 -13.64 3.65
C ALA A 356 13.68 -12.71 2.95
N ARG A 357 14.85 -12.53 3.56
CA ARG A 357 16.00 -11.95 2.85
C ARG A 357 16.45 -12.95 1.80
N THR A 358 16.40 -12.56 0.53
CA THR A 358 16.99 -13.33 -0.55
C THR A 358 18.47 -13.57 -0.23
N PRO A 359 19.00 -14.80 -0.36
CA PRO A 359 20.43 -15.03 -0.18
C PRO A 359 21.21 -14.05 -1.04
N SER A 360 22.20 -13.37 -0.46
CA SER A 360 23.14 -12.56 -1.24
C SER A 360 23.78 -13.48 -2.27
N VAL A 361 23.53 -13.21 -3.56
CA VAL A 361 24.31 -13.80 -4.63
C VAL A 361 25.72 -13.25 -4.45
N GLU A 362 26.65 -14.07 -3.95
CA GLU A 362 28.07 -13.72 -3.99
C GLU A 362 28.42 -13.40 -5.45
N VAL A 363 28.89 -12.16 -5.69
CA VAL A 363 29.34 -11.67 -7.00
C VAL A 363 30.77 -12.13 -7.25
#